data_AF-A0A9Q0PYA3-F1
#
_entry.id   AF-A0A9Q0PYA3-F1
#
_cell.length_a   1.000
_cell.length_b   1.000
_cell.length_c   1.000
_cell.angle_alpha   90.00
_cell.angle_beta   90.00
_cell.angle_gamma   90.00
#
_symmetry.space_group_name_H-M   'P 1'
#
loop_
_entity.id
_entity.type
_entity.pdbx_description
1 polymer ?
#
loop_
_entity_poly.entity_id
_entity_poly.type
_entity_poly.pdbx_seq_one_letter_code
_entity_poly.pdbx_strand_id
1 'polypeptide(L)'
;MESIGVLMTCPPPDAYLVEQLEKRFTLYKFHSIPDKAHFLNSNKASIRAVVGNASAGADAQLIHQLPNLEIVSSFSVGLDKIDLAKCKERGIRVTNTPDVLTDDVADLAIGLMLAVLRRLCQSDRYVRSGQWKKGDFKLTTKVFFCQVIIVLLFFSVFISFFQTSFVWCFNSMKT
;
A
#
# COMPACT_ATOMS: atom_id res chain seq x y z
N MET A 1 -2.33 -5.47 -31.08
CA MET A 1 -2.84 -5.57 -29.69
C MET A 1 -2.74 -4.19 -29.08
N GLU A 2 -3.86 -3.56 -28.76
CA GLU A 2 -3.85 -2.25 -28.09
C GLU A 2 -3.22 -2.41 -26.71
N SER A 3 -2.10 -1.72 -26.47
CA SER A 3 -1.43 -1.76 -25.18
C SER A 3 -2.24 -0.95 -24.18
N ILE A 4 -2.62 -1.58 -23.07
CA ILE A 4 -3.40 -0.95 -22.01
C ILE A 4 -2.51 0.09 -21.29
N GLY A 5 -3.02 1.32 -21.16
CA GLY A 5 -2.35 2.38 -20.40
C GLY A 5 -2.54 2.21 -18.90
N VAL A 6 -1.43 2.17 -18.17
CA VAL A 6 -1.40 2.07 -16.70
C VAL A 6 -0.76 3.34 -16.13
N LEU A 7 -1.48 4.06 -15.28
CA LEU A 7 -0.97 5.23 -14.58
C LEU A 7 -0.46 4.86 -13.19
N MET A 8 0.82 5.06 -12.93
CA MET A 8 1.44 4.85 -11.61
C MET A 8 1.60 6.19 -10.89
N THR A 9 0.94 6.35 -9.74
CA THR A 9 0.77 7.64 -9.04
C THR A 9 2.02 8.10 -8.30
N CYS A 10 2.84 7.16 -7.84
CA CYS A 10 4.00 7.37 -6.98
C CYS A 10 5.17 6.49 -7.43
N PRO A 11 6.42 6.89 -7.14
CA PRO A 11 7.55 6.01 -7.39
C PRO A 11 7.38 4.73 -6.57
N PRO A 12 7.51 3.56 -7.18
CA PRO A 12 7.30 2.32 -6.45
C PRO A 12 8.49 2.07 -5.51
N PRO A 13 8.24 1.40 -4.38
CA PRO A 13 9.30 1.01 -3.47
C PRO A 13 10.19 -0.10 -4.05
N ASP A 14 9.70 -0.84 -5.04
CA ASP A 14 10.35 -2.00 -5.62
C ASP A 14 10.49 -1.89 -7.15
N ALA A 15 11.66 -2.30 -7.66
CA ALA A 15 12.00 -2.26 -9.08
C ALA A 15 11.28 -3.37 -9.88
N TYR A 16 11.00 -4.52 -9.26
CA TYR A 16 10.36 -5.63 -9.95
C TYR A 16 8.93 -5.27 -10.39
N LEU A 17 8.16 -4.54 -9.56
CA LEU A 17 6.84 -4.05 -9.98
C LEU A 17 6.90 -3.19 -11.25
N VAL A 18 7.86 -2.27 -11.35
CA VAL A 18 8.04 -1.42 -12.55
C VAL A 18 8.33 -2.28 -13.77
N GLU A 19 9.31 -3.16 -13.64
CA GLU A 19 9.78 -3.99 -14.74
C GLU A 19 8.64 -4.88 -15.28
N GLN A 20 7.84 -5.48 -14.39
CA GLN A 20 6.70 -6.31 -14.81
C GLN A 20 5.58 -5.50 -15.44
N LEU A 21 5.35 -4.27 -14.98
CA LEU A 21 4.34 -3.38 -15.58
C LEU A 21 4.79 -2.88 -16.96
N GLU A 22 6.05 -2.45 -17.11
CA GLU A 22 6.60 -2.01 -18.40
C GLU A 22 6.65 -3.12 -19.45
N LYS A 23 6.84 -4.38 -19.02
CA LYS A 23 6.78 -5.56 -19.92
C LYS A 23 5.37 -5.88 -20.43
N ARG A 24 4.33 -5.56 -19.65
CA ARG A 24 2.94 -5.99 -19.92
C ARG A 24 2.04 -4.86 -20.42
N PHE A 25 2.37 -3.62 -20.10
CA PHE A 25 1.51 -2.46 -20.26
C PHE A 25 2.28 -1.21 -20.67
N THR A 26 1.58 -0.21 -21.20
CA THR A 26 2.14 1.13 -21.38
C THR A 26 2.12 1.85 -20.04
N LEU A 27 3.26 1.89 -19.36
CA LEU A 27 3.39 2.49 -18.03
C LEU A 27 3.62 4.01 -18.10
N TYR A 28 2.76 4.77 -17.42
CA TYR A 28 2.89 6.20 -17.25
C TYR A 28 3.27 6.53 -15.79
N LYS A 29 4.46 7.07 -15.59
CA LYS A 29 5.01 7.40 -14.26
C LYS A 29 4.61 8.82 -13.85
N PHE A 30 3.48 8.96 -13.15
CA PHE A 30 2.88 10.26 -12.84
C PHE A 30 3.76 11.18 -11.99
N HIS A 31 4.62 10.61 -11.15
CA HIS A 31 5.54 11.35 -10.30
C HIS A 31 6.67 12.06 -11.06
N SER A 32 7.04 11.56 -12.25
CA SER A 32 8.11 12.13 -13.08
C SER A 32 7.60 13.18 -14.06
N ILE A 33 6.28 13.36 -14.17
CA ILE A 33 5.66 14.25 -15.14
C ILE A 33 5.52 15.65 -14.53
N PRO A 34 6.17 16.68 -15.12
CA PRO A 34 6.10 18.04 -14.60
C PRO A 34 4.72 18.67 -14.82
N ASP A 35 4.15 18.57 -16.02
CA ASP A 35 2.79 19.06 -16.32
C ASP A 35 1.78 17.91 -16.36
N LYS A 36 1.25 17.62 -15.17
CA LYS A 36 0.26 16.56 -14.96
C LYS A 36 -1.05 16.84 -15.69
N ALA A 37 -1.48 18.10 -15.77
CA ALA A 37 -2.77 18.47 -16.35
C ALA A 37 -2.77 18.27 -17.87
N HIS A 38 -1.72 18.75 -18.55
CA HIS A 38 -1.55 18.54 -19.99
C HIS A 38 -1.42 17.05 -20.32
N PHE A 39 -0.63 16.32 -19.53
CA PHE A 39 -0.45 14.89 -19.72
C PHE A 39 -1.76 14.11 -19.60
N LEU A 40 -2.55 14.37 -18.56
CA LEU A 40 -3.85 13.71 -18.37
C LEU A 40 -4.80 14.06 -19.52
N ASN A 41 -4.86 15.31 -19.95
CA ASN A 41 -5.70 15.72 -21.09
C ASN A 41 -5.35 14.97 -22.38
N SER A 42 -4.05 14.72 -22.61
CA SER A 42 -3.56 14.03 -23.80
C SER A 42 -3.74 12.51 -23.75
N ASN A 43 -3.70 11.90 -22.55
CA ASN A 43 -3.66 10.44 -22.38
C ASN A 43 -4.91 9.85 -21.70
N LYS A 44 -5.90 10.68 -21.33
CA LYS A 44 -7.12 10.26 -20.59
C LYS A 44 -7.90 9.12 -21.25
N ALA A 45 -7.85 9.00 -22.58
CA ALA A 45 -8.52 7.94 -23.31
C ALA A 45 -7.78 6.59 -23.25
N SER A 46 -6.46 6.61 -23.09
CA SER A 46 -5.59 5.43 -23.11
C SER A 46 -5.43 4.78 -21.74
N ILE A 47 -5.61 5.55 -20.66
CA ILE A 47 -5.44 5.08 -19.28
C ILE A 47 -6.68 4.30 -18.86
N ARG A 48 -6.50 3.00 -18.61
CA ARG A 48 -7.56 2.09 -18.15
C ARG A 48 -7.34 1.56 -16.74
N ALA A 49 -6.11 1.69 -16.22
CA ALA A 49 -5.78 1.25 -14.87
C ALA A 49 -4.92 2.30 -14.14
N VAL A 50 -5.11 2.39 -12.83
CA VAL A 50 -4.28 3.18 -11.91
C VAL A 50 -3.61 2.24 -10.92
N VAL A 51 -2.31 2.44 -10.68
CA VAL A 51 -1.54 1.78 -9.63
C VAL A 51 -1.11 2.84 -8.61
N GLY A 52 -1.55 2.65 -7.37
CA GLY A 52 -1.25 3.55 -6.25
C GLY A 52 -0.68 2.82 -5.04
N ASN A 53 -0.49 3.54 -3.94
CA ASN A 53 -0.10 3.00 -2.64
C ASN A 53 -0.69 3.84 -1.49
N ALA A 54 -0.25 3.57 -0.25
CA ALA A 54 -0.69 4.30 0.93
C ALA A 54 -0.38 5.82 0.91
N SER A 55 0.57 6.27 0.09
CA SER A 55 0.95 7.68 -0.03
C SER A 55 0.14 8.40 -1.11
N ALA A 56 -0.11 7.74 -2.25
CA ALA A 56 -0.85 8.30 -3.38
C ALA A 56 -1.75 7.26 -4.04
N GLY A 57 -3.06 7.48 -3.99
CA GLY A 57 -4.08 6.63 -4.61
C GLY A 57 -4.82 7.35 -5.74
N ALA A 58 -6.12 7.12 -5.85
CA ALA A 58 -7.00 7.74 -6.84
C ALA A 58 -8.14 8.49 -6.14
N ASP A 59 -7.99 9.80 -6.02
CA ASP A 59 -9.03 10.67 -5.47
C ASP A 59 -10.15 10.95 -6.50
N ALA A 60 -11.21 11.63 -6.06
CA ALA A 60 -12.35 11.98 -6.91
C ALA A 60 -11.94 12.75 -8.18
N GLN A 61 -10.97 13.66 -8.05
CA GLN A 61 -10.52 14.51 -9.14
C GLN A 61 -9.79 13.70 -10.21
N LEU A 62 -8.84 12.84 -9.81
CA LEU A 62 -8.12 11.97 -10.72
C LEU A 62 -9.05 10.98 -11.39
N ILE A 63 -9.98 10.38 -10.63
CA ILE A 63 -10.99 9.50 -11.19
C ILE A 63 -11.78 10.25 -12.26
N HIS A 64 -12.33 11.42 -11.96
CA HIS A 64 -13.10 12.22 -12.93
C HIS A 64 -12.33 12.54 -14.21
N GLN A 65 -11.02 12.79 -14.12
CA GLN A 65 -10.17 13.09 -15.28
C GLN A 65 -9.89 11.87 -16.19
N LEU A 66 -10.15 10.65 -15.71
CA LEU A 66 -9.92 9.39 -16.42
C LEU A 66 -11.26 8.74 -16.80
N PRO A 67 -11.84 9.07 -17.98
CA PRO A 67 -13.16 8.57 -18.39
C PRO A 67 -13.21 7.06 -18.62
N ASN A 68 -12.09 6.47 -19.04
CA ASN A 68 -11.98 5.04 -19.39
C ASN A 68 -11.33 4.20 -18.28
N LEU A 69 -11.25 4.73 -17.05
CA LEU A 69 -10.68 4.00 -15.92
C LEU A 69 -11.56 2.80 -15.55
N GLU A 70 -10.97 1.61 -15.49
CA GLU A 70 -11.67 0.36 -15.18
C GLU A 70 -11.25 -0.24 -13.84
N ILE A 71 -10.02 0.01 -13.41
CA ILE A 71 -9.47 -0.56 -12.18
C ILE A 71 -8.46 0.36 -11.49
N VAL A 72 -8.55 0.42 -10.16
CA VAL A 72 -7.50 0.97 -9.28
C VAL A 72 -6.91 -0.18 -8.47
N SER A 73 -5.62 -0.41 -8.60
CA SER A 73 -4.89 -1.44 -7.84
C SER A 73 -3.93 -0.76 -6.86
N SER A 74 -4.14 -1.00 -5.57
CA SER A 74 -3.31 -0.41 -4.51
C SER A 74 -2.22 -1.35 -4.05
N PHE A 75 -0.98 -0.89 -4.10
CA PHE A 75 0.18 -1.49 -3.44
C PHE A 75 0.18 -1.13 -1.95
N SER A 76 -0.93 -1.44 -1.27
CA SER A 76 -1.15 -1.28 0.16
C SER A 76 -2.35 -2.12 0.60
N VAL A 77 -2.49 -2.34 1.91
CA VAL A 77 -3.75 -2.86 2.50
C VAL A 77 -4.78 -1.73 2.63
N GLY A 78 -4.37 -0.60 3.20
CA GLY A 78 -5.22 0.58 3.39
C GLY A 78 -5.63 1.22 2.06
N LEU A 79 -6.88 1.70 2.01
CA LEU A 79 -7.51 2.29 0.82
C LEU A 79 -7.87 3.76 1.01
N ASP A 80 -7.37 4.41 2.06
CA ASP A 80 -7.74 5.77 2.46
C ASP A 80 -7.44 6.85 1.40
N LYS A 81 -6.56 6.52 0.43
CA LYS A 81 -6.19 7.39 -0.70
C LYS A 81 -7.00 7.14 -1.96
N ILE A 82 -7.99 6.25 -1.92
CA ILE A 82 -8.86 5.92 -3.04
C ILE A 82 -10.28 6.34 -2.69
N ASP A 83 -10.92 7.13 -3.56
CA ASP A 83 -12.34 7.44 -3.41
C ASP A 83 -13.19 6.24 -3.82
N LEU A 84 -13.44 5.36 -2.85
CA LEU A 84 -14.23 4.15 -3.04
C LEU A 84 -15.67 4.44 -3.47
N ALA A 85 -16.25 5.56 -3.03
CA ALA A 85 -17.61 5.95 -3.39
C ALA A 85 -17.68 6.30 -4.89
N LYS A 86 -16.72 7.10 -5.37
CA LYS A 86 -16.63 7.47 -6.78
C LYS A 86 -16.27 6.28 -7.67
N CYS A 87 -15.40 5.39 -7.19
CA CYS A 87 -15.11 4.13 -7.90
C CYS A 87 -16.38 3.29 -8.07
N LYS A 88 -17.17 3.13 -7.00
CA LYS A 88 -18.43 2.37 -7.04
C LYS A 88 -19.46 3.00 -7.98
N GLU A 89 -19.65 4.32 -7.92
CA GLU A 89 -20.56 5.07 -8.80
C GLU A 89 -20.26 4.82 -10.28
N ARG A 90 -18.97 4.75 -10.63
CA ARG A 90 -18.50 4.58 -12.00
C ARG A 90 -18.25 3.14 -12.43
N GLY A 91 -18.52 2.16 -11.57
CA GLY A 91 -18.25 0.74 -11.85
C GLY A 91 -16.75 0.40 -11.95
N ILE A 92 -15.88 1.19 -11.32
CA ILE A 92 -14.43 1.00 -11.31
C ILE A 92 -14.08 -0.04 -10.23
N ARG A 93 -13.34 -1.08 -10.61
CA ARG A 93 -12.88 -2.11 -9.68
C ARG A 93 -11.76 -1.57 -8.80
N VAL A 94 -11.71 -1.99 -7.54
CA VAL A 94 -10.62 -1.65 -6.61
C VAL A 94 -10.02 -2.93 -6.06
N THR A 95 -8.70 -3.03 -6.07
CA THR A 95 -7.96 -4.14 -5.47
C THR A 95 -6.86 -3.61 -4.55
N ASN A 96 -6.49 -4.42 -3.58
CA ASN A 96 -5.45 -4.13 -2.59
C ASN A 96 -4.59 -5.39 -2.35
N THR A 97 -3.68 -5.33 -1.38
CA THR A 97 -2.75 -6.44 -1.06
C THR A 97 -2.96 -6.96 0.37
N PRO A 98 -4.11 -7.56 0.69
CA PRO A 98 -4.40 -8.08 2.02
C PRO A 98 -3.51 -9.27 2.36
N ASP A 99 -3.38 -9.56 3.66
CA ASP A 99 -2.78 -10.76 4.25
C ASP A 99 -1.25 -10.94 4.07
N VAL A 100 -0.67 -10.49 2.96
CA VAL A 100 0.75 -10.75 2.60
C VAL A 100 1.78 -10.02 3.46
N LEU A 101 1.36 -9.02 4.24
CA LEU A 101 2.23 -8.18 5.07
C LEU A 101 1.86 -8.21 6.56
N THR A 102 0.92 -9.08 6.94
CA THR A 102 0.42 -9.20 8.32
C THR A 102 1.54 -9.56 9.29
N ASP A 103 2.34 -10.56 8.92
CA ASP A 103 3.41 -11.08 9.77
C ASP A 103 4.54 -10.06 9.94
N ASP A 104 5.00 -9.44 8.85
CA ASP A 104 6.06 -8.42 8.88
C ASP A 104 5.66 -7.19 9.71
N VAL A 105 4.40 -6.75 9.61
CA VAL A 105 3.90 -5.62 10.41
C VAL A 105 3.80 -6.00 11.89
N ALA A 106 3.39 -7.23 12.20
CA ALA A 106 3.35 -7.73 13.57
C ALA A 106 4.76 -7.85 14.18
N ASP A 107 5.72 -8.39 13.42
CA ASP A 107 7.12 -8.49 13.82
C ASP A 107 7.72 -7.12 14.11
N LEU A 108 7.44 -6.13 13.26
CA LEU A 108 7.90 -4.77 13.47
C LEU A 108 7.27 -4.14 14.73
N ALA A 109 6.00 -4.41 15.02
CA ALA A 109 5.35 -3.92 16.23
C ALA A 109 6.03 -4.45 17.51
N ILE A 110 6.35 -5.74 17.54
CA ILE A 110 7.08 -6.37 18.65
C ILE A 110 8.52 -5.80 18.73
N GLY A 111 9.19 -5.66 17.58
CA GLY A 111 10.52 -5.08 17.48
C GLY A 111 10.58 -3.65 18.02
N LEU A 112 9.60 -2.81 17.68
CA LEU A 112 9.47 -1.44 18.19
C LEU A 112 9.22 -1.41 19.70
N MET A 113 8.35 -2.28 20.21
CA MET A 113 8.11 -2.41 21.65
C MET A 113 9.40 -2.73 22.41
N LEU A 114 10.17 -3.72 21.93
CA LEU A 114 11.47 -4.09 22.52
C LEU A 114 12.48 -2.94 22.40
N ALA A 115 12.57 -2.31 21.23
CA ALA A 115 13.49 -1.20 20.97
C ALA A 115 13.26 -0.02 21.93
N VAL A 116 12.00 0.31 22.22
CA VAL A 116 11.63 1.39 23.14
C VAL A 116 11.89 1.00 24.60
N LEU A 117 11.34 -0.14 25.06
CA LEU A 117 11.40 -0.52 26.47
C LEU A 117 12.83 -0.87 26.92
N ARG A 118 13.60 -1.54 26.05
CA ARG A 118 15.01 -1.91 26.30
C ARG A 118 16.00 -0.89 25.78
N ARG A 119 15.52 0.23 25.23
CA ARG A 119 16.35 1.35 24.73
C ARG A 119 17.41 0.89 23.72
N LEU A 120 17.10 -0.11 22.89
CA LEU A 120 18.09 -0.79 22.04
C LEU A 120 18.83 0.18 21.12
N CYS A 121 18.11 1.11 20.49
CA CYS A 121 18.72 2.11 19.61
C CYS A 121 19.64 3.08 20.35
N GLN A 122 19.33 3.42 21.61
CA GLN A 122 20.21 4.26 22.44
C GLN A 122 21.44 3.47 22.92
N SER A 123 21.25 2.21 23.30
CA SER A 123 22.34 1.32 23.74
C SER A 123 23.33 1.03 22.60
N ASP A 124 22.86 0.78 21.38
CA ASP A 124 23.72 0.62 20.20
C ASP A 124 24.58 1.88 19.97
N ARG A 125 23.97 3.07 19.99
CA ARG A 125 24.72 4.35 19.88
C ARG A 125 25.71 4.56 21.02
N TYR A 126 25.38 4.13 22.24
CA TYR A 126 26.25 4.24 23.41
C TYR A 126 27.52 3.40 23.26
N VAL A 127 27.37 2.17 22.74
CA VAL A 127 28.52 1.29 22.46
C VAL A 127 29.34 1.84 21.30
N ARG A 128 28.71 2.23 20.18
CA ARG A 128 29.41 2.76 18.99
C ARG A 128 30.18 4.06 19.26
N SER A 129 29.72 4.88 20.21
CA SER A 129 30.43 6.11 20.63
C SER A 129 31.55 5.85 21.65
N GLY A 130 31.83 4.59 21.97
CA GLY A 130 32.92 4.19 22.87
C GLY A 130 32.66 4.48 24.35
N GLN A 131 31.47 4.95 24.71
CA GLN A 131 31.13 5.33 26.09
C GLN A 131 31.09 4.12 27.03
N TRP A 132 30.86 2.92 26.50
CA TRP A 132 30.88 1.69 27.30
C TRP A 132 32.23 1.42 27.97
N LYS A 133 33.33 1.94 27.42
CA LYS A 133 34.65 1.88 28.07
C LYS A 133 34.72 2.69 29.38
N LYS A 134 33.79 3.63 29.57
CA LYS A 134 33.75 4.54 30.72
C LYS A 134 32.77 4.07 31.81
N GLY A 135 31.95 3.06 31.52
CA GLY A 135 30.97 2.52 32.47
C GLY A 135 29.78 1.89 31.77
N ASP A 136 28.89 1.31 32.57
CA ASP A 136 27.72 0.61 32.09
C ASP A 136 26.62 1.55 31.59
N PHE A 137 25.81 1.05 30.67
CA PHE A 137 24.59 1.74 30.25
C PHE A 137 23.52 1.68 31.37
N LYS A 138 22.68 2.71 31.46
CA LYS A 138 21.63 2.79 32.48
C LYS A 138 20.64 1.63 32.40
N LEU A 139 20.03 1.31 33.55
CA LEU A 139 18.94 0.33 33.63
C LEU A 139 17.74 0.73 32.75
N THR A 140 17.03 -0.29 32.24
CA THR A 140 15.92 -0.15 31.28
C THR A 140 14.66 -0.85 31.79
N THR A 141 13.56 -0.75 31.04
CA THR A 141 12.25 -1.26 31.47
C THR A 141 12.05 -2.71 31.04
N LYS A 142 11.61 -3.55 31.98
CA LYS A 142 11.24 -4.95 31.71
C LYS A 142 9.99 -5.03 30.85
N VAL A 143 10.01 -5.91 29.85
CA VAL A 143 8.88 -6.15 28.92
C VAL A 143 7.93 -7.22 29.48
N PHE A 144 8.47 -8.25 30.11
CA PHE A 144 7.68 -9.35 30.67
C PHE A 144 6.75 -8.85 31.80
N PHE A 145 5.45 -9.19 31.70
CA PHE A 145 4.32 -8.68 32.49
C PHE A 145 3.86 -7.23 32.19
N CYS A 146 4.39 -6.57 31.14
CA CYS A 146 3.82 -5.31 30.71
C CYS A 146 2.44 -5.57 30.05
N GLN A 147 1.43 -4.79 30.43
CA GLN A 147 0.12 -4.84 29.79
C GLN A 147 0.22 -4.24 28.39
N VAL A 148 -0.08 -5.07 27.38
CA VAL A 148 -0.15 -4.64 25.98
C VAL A 148 -1.62 -4.46 25.62
N ILE A 149 -1.98 -3.25 25.19
CA ILE A 149 -3.33 -2.93 24.69
C ILE A 149 -3.24 -2.88 23.17
N ILE A 150 -3.89 -3.84 22.49
CA ILE A 150 -4.02 -3.85 21.04
C ILE A 150 -5.34 -3.19 20.69
N VAL A 151 -5.29 -2.02 20.06
CA VAL A 151 -6.49 -1.34 19.54
C VAL A 151 -6.80 -1.93 18.17
N LEU A 152 -7.68 -2.92 18.15
CA LEU A 152 -8.27 -3.39 16.90
C LEU A 152 -9.35 -2.39 16.48
N LEU A 153 -9.07 -1.59 15.45
CA LEU A 153 -10.15 -0.95 14.70
C LEU A 153 -10.89 -2.09 13.99
N PHE A 154 -12.13 -2.38 14.43
CA PHE A 154 -13.00 -3.41 13.87
C PHE A 154 -13.13 -3.25 12.35
N PHE A 155 -12.30 -3.98 11.59
CA PHE A 155 -12.43 -4.17 10.14
C PHE A 155 -13.03 -5.55 9.81
N SER A 156 -13.59 -6.25 10.81
CA SER A 156 -13.98 -7.67 10.74
C SER A 156 -15.49 -7.90 10.88
N VAL A 157 -16.32 -7.16 10.12
CA VAL A 157 -17.74 -7.55 9.92
C VAL A 157 -18.06 -7.85 8.45
N PHE A 158 -17.12 -7.68 7.50
CA PHE A 158 -17.41 -7.86 6.07
C PHE A 158 -16.64 -8.99 5.36
N ILE A 159 -15.62 -9.58 5.99
CA ILE A 159 -14.72 -10.53 5.30
C ILE A 159 -15.34 -11.93 5.17
N SER A 160 -16.28 -12.32 6.03
CA SER A 160 -16.84 -13.68 6.00
C SER A 160 -18.01 -13.90 5.02
N PHE A 161 -18.54 -12.85 4.37
CA PHE A 161 -19.73 -12.99 3.50
C PHE A 161 -19.43 -12.93 1.99
N PHE A 162 -18.20 -12.60 1.58
CA PHE A 162 -17.88 -12.42 0.15
C PHE A 162 -16.95 -13.49 -0.45
N GLN A 163 -16.26 -14.30 0.36
CA GLN A 163 -15.41 -15.38 -0.16
C GLN A 163 -16.21 -16.54 -0.80
N THR A 164 -17.46 -16.77 -0.39
CA THR A 164 -18.33 -17.81 -0.97
C THR A 164 -18.98 -17.40 -2.30
N SER A 165 -18.99 -16.11 -2.67
CA SER A 165 -19.56 -15.65 -3.94
C SER A 165 -18.54 -15.58 -5.09
N PHE A 166 -17.24 -15.54 -4.79
CA PHE A 166 -16.20 -15.33 -5.81
C PHE A 166 -15.83 -16.60 -6.59
N VAL A 167 -16.00 -17.79 -6.00
CA VAL A 167 -15.79 -19.07 -6.69
C VAL A 167 -16.86 -19.32 -7.76
N TRP A 168 -18.06 -18.76 -7.60
CA TRP A 168 -19.15 -18.96 -8.55
C TRP A 168 -19.02 -18.10 -9.81
N CYS A 169 -18.49 -16.87 -9.69
CA CYS A 169 -18.38 -15.95 -10.82
C CYS A 169 -17.27 -16.35 -11.83
N PHE A 170 -16.22 -17.03 -11.38
CA PHE A 170 -15.12 -17.45 -12.27
C PHE A 170 -15.47 -18.66 -13.15
N ASN A 171 -16.43 -19.49 -12.73
CA ASN A 171 -16.90 -20.64 -13.53
C ASN A 171 -17.97 -20.28 -14.58
N SER A 172 -18.57 -19.10 -14.52
CA SER A 172 -19.64 -18.69 -15.44
C SER A 172 -19.15 -17.96 -16.71
N MET A 173 -17.83 -17.75 -16.87
CA MET A 173 -17.23 -17.07 -18.05
C MET A 173 -16.55 -18.03 -19.05
N LYS A 174 -16.79 -19.34 -18.95
CA LYS A 174 -16.25 -20.36 -19.88
C LYS A 174 -17.29 -21.07 -20.75
N THR A 175 -18.48 -20.50 -20.91
CA THR A 175 -19.49 -20.94 -21.87
C THR A 175 -20.04 -19.76 -22.64
#